data_AF-A0A6A5V787-F1
#
_entry.id   AF-A0A6A5V787-F1
#
_cell.length_a   1.000
_cell.length_b   1.000
_cell.length_c   1.000
_cell.angle_alpha   90.00
_cell.angle_beta   90.00
_cell.angle_gamma   90.00
#
_symmetry.space_group_name_H-M   'P 1'
#
loop_
_entity.id
_entity.type
_entity.pdbx_description
1 polymer ?
#
loop_
_entity_poly.entity_id
_entity_poly.type
_entity_poly.pdbx_seq_one_letter_code
_entity_poly.pdbx_strand_id
1 'polypeptide(L)'
;MSTTEERELAINPIVVTSVQHNTQVVSNIRNLTASLFGVAAGTLGLESYPGFIFYLVGSFIVSALIFALRTDGKPGDYFHRPLGDLWVLEARLNQANLLKKVVDAIKDLVQDCNFDCNDSGIALQAMDNSHVALVSMLLQSAAFEIFRCDRNISLGINLGSLTKVLRAAGSDDILTLKADDAPDVVNIVFESNNGDRLSEYDIKLMDIDQEHLGIPETDYSSIISMPAAEFQRICRDLSALSESVAIECSKDGVKFSCSGDIGSGSVMLRSSTDTENPEKSVEIEMNEPVALTFSLKYLVNFCKASGLSNTVKLKLSAEVPLLVEYPLVENSHLRFYLAPKIGDED
;
A
#
# COMPACT_ATOMS: atom_id res chain seq x y z
N MET A 1 -18.66 23.14 8.32
CA MET A 1 -18.85 23.11 9.78
C MET A 1 -17.49 23.04 10.49
N SER A 2 -16.46 23.72 9.95
CA SER A 2 -15.03 23.47 10.23
C SER A 2 -14.32 24.54 11.06
N THR A 3 -15.03 25.59 11.51
CA THR A 3 -14.37 26.78 12.07
C THR A 3 -14.21 26.77 13.60
N THR A 4 -14.87 25.85 14.31
CA THR A 4 -14.81 25.77 15.78
C THR A 4 -13.74 24.78 16.24
N GLU A 5 -13.62 23.63 15.58
CA GLU A 5 -12.64 22.58 15.90
C GLU A 5 -11.19 23.03 15.65
N GLU A 6 -10.92 23.70 14.52
CA GLU A 6 -9.59 24.27 14.21
C GLU A 6 -9.15 25.32 15.24
N ARG A 7 -10.11 26.07 15.81
CA ARG A 7 -9.85 27.04 16.88
C ARG A 7 -9.58 26.40 18.23
N GLU A 8 -10.25 25.29 18.55
CA GLU A 8 -10.01 24.53 19.79
C GLU A 8 -8.67 23.79 19.75
N LEU A 9 -8.29 23.22 18.61
CA LEU A 9 -6.98 22.57 18.39
C LEU A 9 -5.80 23.55 18.53
N ALA A 10 -6.00 24.83 18.21
CA ALA A 10 -5.00 25.88 18.42
C ALA A 10 -4.85 26.30 19.90
N ILE A 11 -5.88 26.09 20.73
CA ILE A 11 -5.89 26.44 22.16
C ILE A 11 -5.39 25.27 23.01
N ASN A 12 -5.77 24.03 22.66
CA ASN A 12 -5.34 22.79 23.32
C ASN A 12 -4.71 21.84 22.26
N PRO A 13 -3.40 21.94 22.00
CA PRO A 13 -2.76 21.07 21.02
C PRO A 13 -2.81 19.61 21.47
N ILE A 14 -3.20 18.71 20.56
CA ILE A 14 -3.23 17.27 20.81
C ILE A 14 -1.80 16.78 21.02
N VAL A 15 -1.51 16.29 22.21
CA VAL A 15 -0.25 15.63 22.52
C VAL A 15 -0.40 14.15 22.19
N VAL A 16 0.14 13.72 21.05
CA VAL A 16 0.02 12.36 20.50
C VAL A 16 0.40 11.28 21.52
N THR A 17 1.47 11.51 22.30
CA THR A 17 1.91 10.57 23.35
C THR A 17 0.91 10.42 24.50
N SER A 18 0.18 11.49 24.84
CA SER A 18 -0.87 11.45 25.86
C SER A 18 -2.13 10.74 25.37
N VAL A 19 -2.47 10.91 24.08
CA VAL A 19 -3.58 10.17 23.46
C VAL A 19 -3.27 8.67 23.44
N GLN A 20 -2.09 8.27 22.97
CA GLN A 20 -1.65 6.87 22.96
C GLN A 20 -1.64 6.25 24.37
N HIS A 21 -1.10 6.96 25.36
CA HIS A 21 -1.13 6.51 26.75
C HIS A 21 -2.57 6.34 27.27
N ASN A 22 -3.46 7.29 26.99
CA ASN A 22 -4.86 7.22 27.44
C ASN A 22 -5.61 6.05 26.78
N THR A 23 -5.44 5.85 25.47
CA THR A 23 -6.02 4.72 24.74
C THR A 23 -5.49 3.39 25.27
N GLN A 24 -4.18 3.27 25.52
CA GLN A 24 -3.58 2.07 26.09
C GLN A 24 -4.10 1.77 27.50
N VAL A 25 -4.26 2.80 28.35
CA VAL A 25 -4.83 2.67 29.70
C VAL A 25 -6.29 2.19 29.63
N VAL A 26 -7.11 2.75 28.74
CA VAL A 26 -8.51 2.32 28.59
C VAL A 26 -8.61 0.90 28.05
N SER A 27 -7.81 0.53 27.06
CA SER A 27 -7.75 -0.84 26.53
C SER A 27 -7.35 -1.84 27.62
N ASN A 28 -6.33 -1.52 28.41
CA ASN A 28 -5.92 -2.35 29.55
C ASN A 28 -7.04 -2.50 30.59
N ILE A 29 -7.77 -1.42 30.92
CA ILE A 29 -8.91 -1.49 31.84
C ILE A 29 -10.01 -2.38 31.25
N ARG A 30 -10.34 -2.25 29.97
CA ARG A 30 -11.37 -3.08 29.30
C ARG A 30 -10.97 -4.56 29.28
N ASN A 31 -9.72 -4.88 28.98
CA ASN A 31 -9.22 -6.25 28.96
C ASN A 31 -9.24 -6.89 30.37
N LEU A 32 -8.79 -6.15 31.39
CA LEU A 32 -8.88 -6.58 32.79
C LEU A 32 -10.34 -6.77 33.23
N THR A 33 -11.22 -5.87 32.81
CA THR A 33 -12.65 -5.91 33.12
C THR A 33 -13.32 -7.12 32.50
N ALA A 34 -13.01 -7.41 31.23
CA ALA A 34 -13.55 -8.56 30.53
C ALA A 34 -13.09 -9.88 31.17
N SER A 35 -11.81 -9.97 31.55
CA SER A 35 -11.25 -11.11 32.28
C SER A 35 -11.91 -11.29 33.65
N LEU A 36 -12.04 -10.21 34.43
CA LEU A 36 -12.63 -10.25 35.77
C LEU A 36 -14.10 -10.66 35.74
N PHE A 37 -14.90 -10.09 34.83
CA PHE A 37 -16.31 -10.45 34.70
C PHE A 37 -16.51 -11.84 34.09
N GLY A 38 -15.61 -12.31 33.23
CA GLY A 38 -15.60 -13.69 32.75
C GLY A 38 -15.37 -14.69 33.88
N VAL A 39 -14.38 -14.43 34.75
CA VAL A 39 -14.13 -15.26 35.94
C VAL A 39 -15.30 -15.18 36.92
N ALA A 40 -15.83 -13.99 37.18
CA ALA A 40 -16.97 -13.81 38.08
C ALA A 40 -18.24 -14.53 37.58
N ALA A 41 -18.56 -14.42 36.29
CA ALA A 41 -19.68 -15.14 35.67
C ALA A 41 -19.50 -16.67 35.79
N GLY A 42 -18.28 -17.17 35.57
CA GLY A 42 -17.94 -18.59 35.75
C GLY A 42 -18.10 -19.06 37.20
N THR A 43 -17.63 -18.29 38.18
CA THR A 43 -17.79 -18.63 39.61
C THR A 43 -19.23 -18.59 40.09
N LEU A 44 -20.06 -17.74 39.49
CA LEU A 44 -21.49 -17.62 39.79
C LEU A 44 -22.35 -18.63 39.03
N GLY A 45 -21.77 -19.45 38.14
CA GLY A 45 -22.49 -20.41 37.31
C GLY A 45 -23.44 -19.76 36.30
N LEU A 46 -23.16 -18.51 35.90
CA LEU A 46 -23.97 -17.78 34.93
C LEU A 46 -23.61 -18.21 33.51
N GLU A 47 -24.35 -19.17 32.98
CA GLU A 47 -24.16 -19.68 31.61
C GLU A 47 -25.13 -19.00 30.63
N SER A 48 -24.73 -18.87 29.36
CA SER A 48 -25.57 -18.38 28.26
C SER A 48 -26.09 -16.94 28.49
N TYR A 49 -27.39 -16.70 28.34
CA TYR A 49 -28.00 -15.37 28.33
C TYR A 49 -27.82 -14.57 29.64
N PRO A 50 -27.99 -15.14 30.85
CA PRO A 50 -27.66 -14.46 32.11
C PRO A 50 -26.19 -14.02 32.22
N GLY A 51 -25.25 -14.85 31.76
CA GLY A 51 -23.82 -14.51 31.76
C GLY A 51 -23.51 -13.35 30.81
N PHE A 52 -24.14 -13.35 29.62
CA PHE A 52 -24.02 -12.26 28.66
C PHE A 52 -24.59 -10.94 29.19
N ILE A 53 -25.76 -10.96 29.84
CA ILE A 53 -26.34 -9.77 30.48
C ILE A 53 -25.43 -9.26 31.60
N PHE A 54 -24.92 -10.15 32.44
CA PHE A 54 -24.01 -9.79 33.53
C PHE A 54 -22.74 -9.10 33.00
N TYR A 55 -22.16 -9.64 31.93
CA TYR A 55 -21.02 -9.03 31.25
C TYR A 55 -21.35 -7.66 30.65
N LEU A 56 -22.50 -7.50 29.99
CA LEU A 56 -22.93 -6.25 29.38
C LEU A 56 -23.14 -5.15 30.42
N VAL A 57 -23.85 -5.47 31.51
CA VAL A 57 -24.12 -4.55 32.61
C VAL A 57 -22.81 -4.17 33.31
N GLY A 58 -21.93 -5.15 33.58
CA GLY A 58 -20.62 -4.90 34.17
C GLY A 58 -19.75 -3.99 33.31
N SER A 59 -19.70 -4.26 31.99
CA SER A 59 -18.93 -3.47 31.03
C SER A 59 -19.48 -2.04 30.87
N PHE A 60 -20.80 -1.87 30.93
CA PHE A 60 -21.43 -0.56 30.92
C PHE A 60 -21.09 0.24 32.18
N ILE A 61 -21.15 -0.38 33.36
CA ILE A 61 -20.78 0.26 34.63
C ILE A 61 -19.32 0.71 34.61
N VAL A 62 -18.40 -0.16 34.18
CA VAL A 62 -16.97 0.21 34.10
C VAL A 62 -16.74 1.33 33.10
N SER A 63 -17.40 1.29 31.94
CA SER A 63 -17.32 2.38 30.97
C SER A 63 -17.81 3.70 31.57
N ALA A 64 -18.95 3.68 32.28
CA ALA A 64 -19.47 4.86 32.99
C ALA A 64 -18.51 5.36 34.09
N LEU A 65 -17.83 4.45 34.79
CA LEU A 65 -16.83 4.80 35.81
C LEU A 65 -15.56 5.40 35.20
N ILE A 66 -15.12 4.94 34.03
CA ILE A 66 -13.99 5.57 33.30
C ILE A 66 -14.37 7.01 32.92
N PHE A 67 -15.58 7.22 32.39
CA PHE A 67 -16.08 8.56 32.05
C PHE A 67 -16.33 9.45 33.27
N ALA A 68 -16.72 8.89 34.41
CA ALA A 68 -16.96 9.67 35.62
C ALA A 68 -15.69 10.00 36.40
N LEU A 69 -14.77 9.04 36.57
CA LEU A 69 -13.64 9.15 37.49
C LEU A 69 -12.32 9.51 36.80
N ARG A 70 -12.10 9.06 35.57
CA ARG A 70 -10.82 9.29 34.85
C ARG A 70 -10.86 10.52 33.96
N THR A 71 -12.03 10.96 33.50
CA THR A 71 -12.16 12.16 32.65
C THR A 71 -12.71 13.39 33.36
N ASP A 72 -12.85 13.35 34.70
CA ASP A 72 -13.33 14.48 35.53
C ASP A 72 -14.63 15.14 34.99
N GLY A 73 -15.49 14.32 34.38
CA GLY A 73 -16.74 14.76 33.73
C GLY A 73 -16.60 15.47 32.37
N LYS A 74 -15.39 15.58 31.80
CA LYS A 74 -15.11 16.18 30.48
C LYS A 74 -14.48 15.17 29.50
N PRO A 75 -15.26 14.26 28.92
CA PRO A 75 -14.73 13.23 28.02
C PRO A 75 -14.06 13.79 26.75
N GLY A 76 -14.49 14.97 26.28
CA GLY A 76 -13.94 15.61 25.07
C GLY A 76 -12.49 16.06 25.20
N ASP A 77 -12.01 16.32 26.42
CA ASP A 77 -10.62 16.74 26.68
C ASP A 77 -9.63 15.55 26.66
N TYR A 78 -10.14 14.31 26.77
CA TYR A 78 -9.33 13.09 26.90
C TYR A 78 -9.53 12.09 25.77
N PHE A 79 -10.73 12.06 25.17
CA PHE A 79 -11.11 11.15 24.09
C PHE A 79 -11.73 11.94 22.94
N HIS A 80 -10.91 12.23 21.94
CA HIS A 80 -11.33 13.00 20.76
C HIS A 80 -12.41 12.28 19.93
N ARG A 81 -12.50 10.94 20.05
CA ARG A 81 -13.58 10.11 19.47
C ARG A 81 -13.88 8.91 20.38
N PRO A 82 -14.95 8.92 21.22
CA PRO A 82 -15.24 7.81 22.16
C PRO A 82 -15.56 6.46 21.48
N LEU A 83 -15.83 6.46 20.17
CA LEU A 83 -16.06 5.27 19.33
C LEU A 83 -14.93 4.99 18.32
N GLY A 84 -13.97 5.90 18.15
CA GLY A 84 -12.88 5.77 17.17
C GLY A 84 -11.69 4.94 17.65
N ASP A 85 -11.59 4.71 18.96
CA ASP A 85 -10.52 3.93 19.61
C ASP A 85 -10.73 2.40 19.56
N LEU A 86 -11.61 1.90 18.68
CA LEU A 86 -11.72 0.45 18.45
C LEU A 86 -10.63 -0.08 17.52
N TRP A 87 -10.25 0.70 16.51
CA TRP A 87 -9.41 0.21 15.42
C TRP A 87 -7.94 0.56 15.65
N VAL A 88 -7.06 -0.42 15.45
CA VAL A 88 -5.60 -0.26 15.57
C VAL A 88 -5.00 0.35 14.30
N LEU A 89 -5.61 0.07 13.14
CA LEU A 89 -5.33 0.72 11.87
C LEU A 89 -6.56 1.48 11.38
N GLU A 90 -6.36 2.75 11.04
CA GLU A 90 -7.30 3.56 10.27
C GLU A 90 -6.51 4.32 9.19
N ALA A 91 -6.71 3.97 7.93
CA ALA A 91 -6.03 4.59 6.79
C ALA A 91 -7.05 5.07 5.74
N ARG A 92 -7.18 6.39 5.55
CA ARG A 92 -8.13 7.05 4.66
C ARG A 92 -7.41 7.64 3.45
N LEU A 93 -7.75 7.16 2.25
CA LEU A 93 -7.29 7.66 0.97
C LEU A 93 -8.36 8.53 0.32
N ASN A 94 -7.98 9.72 -0.15
CA ASN A 94 -8.86 10.63 -0.88
C ASN A 94 -9.45 10.01 -2.15
N GLN A 95 -8.73 9.08 -2.78
CA GLN A 95 -9.16 8.43 -4.01
C GLN A 95 -8.90 6.92 -3.95
N ALA A 96 -10.00 6.15 -3.96
CA ALA A 96 -9.98 4.69 -4.05
C ALA A 96 -9.26 4.19 -5.32
N ASN A 97 -9.25 5.00 -6.39
CA ASN A 97 -8.60 4.68 -7.65
C ASN A 97 -7.09 4.43 -7.51
N LEU A 98 -6.41 5.05 -6.54
CA LEU A 98 -5.00 4.81 -6.29
C LEU A 98 -4.76 3.34 -5.92
N LEU A 99 -5.41 2.87 -4.86
CA LEU A 99 -5.27 1.47 -4.40
C LEU A 99 -5.78 0.48 -5.46
N LYS A 100 -6.85 0.83 -6.18
CA LYS A 100 -7.38 0.02 -7.28
C LYS A 100 -6.36 -0.20 -8.40
N LYS A 101 -5.71 0.88 -8.86
CA LYS A 101 -4.68 0.81 -9.89
C LYS A 101 -3.43 0.06 -9.41
N VAL A 102 -3.04 0.23 -8.14
CA VAL A 102 -1.94 -0.53 -7.53
C VAL A 102 -2.26 -2.02 -7.55
N VAL A 103 -3.41 -2.43 -7.01
CA VAL A 103 -3.84 -3.83 -6.97
C VAL A 103 -3.96 -4.41 -8.38
N ASP A 104 -4.51 -3.65 -9.33
CA ASP A 104 -4.60 -4.06 -10.74
C ASP A 104 -3.23 -4.27 -11.41
N ALA A 105 -2.20 -3.55 -10.98
CA ALA A 105 -0.84 -3.72 -11.50
C ALA A 105 -0.12 -4.94 -10.91
N ILE A 106 -0.44 -5.35 -9.68
CA ILE A 106 0.28 -6.43 -8.97
C ILE A 106 -0.43 -7.79 -9.00
N LYS A 107 -1.75 -7.83 -9.19
CA LYS A 107 -2.55 -9.07 -9.11
C LYS A 107 -2.17 -10.18 -10.09
N ASP A 108 -1.50 -9.83 -11.20
CA ASP A 108 -1.09 -10.79 -12.22
C ASP A 108 0.33 -11.35 -11.94
N LEU A 109 1.04 -10.77 -10.98
CA LEU A 109 2.34 -11.24 -10.49
C LEU A 109 2.18 -12.09 -9.23
N VAL A 110 1.29 -11.68 -8.34
CA VAL A 110 1.13 -12.25 -6.99
C VAL A 110 -0.34 -12.51 -6.72
N GLN A 111 -0.66 -13.67 -6.14
CA GLN A 111 -2.04 -14.03 -5.77
C GLN A 111 -2.38 -13.58 -4.36
N ASP A 112 -1.47 -13.83 -3.42
CA ASP A 112 -1.62 -13.58 -1.99
C ASP A 112 -0.40 -12.82 -1.49
N CYS A 113 -0.61 -11.77 -0.70
CA CYS A 113 0.47 -10.95 -0.17
C CYS A 113 0.10 -10.32 1.16
N ASN A 114 1.12 -9.99 1.94
CA ASN A 114 0.97 -9.18 3.14
C ASN A 114 1.04 -7.69 2.83
N PHE A 115 0.10 -6.93 3.39
CA PHE A 115 0.18 -5.48 3.52
C PHE A 115 0.66 -5.15 4.93
N ASP A 116 1.93 -4.78 5.05
CA ASP A 116 2.54 -4.44 6.33
C ASP A 116 2.30 -2.98 6.65
N CYS A 117 1.52 -2.75 7.69
CA CYS A 117 1.15 -1.43 8.16
C CYS A 117 1.97 -1.09 9.41
N ASN A 118 2.62 0.06 9.39
CA ASN A 118 3.35 0.61 10.53
C ASN A 118 3.13 2.13 10.60
N ASP A 119 3.81 2.83 11.52
CA ASP A 119 3.73 4.30 11.67
C ASP A 119 4.15 5.09 10.42
N SER A 120 5.04 4.52 9.60
CA SER A 120 5.60 5.13 8.40
C SER A 120 4.68 5.01 7.20
N GLY A 121 3.77 4.04 7.18
CA GLY A 121 2.81 3.84 6.10
C GLY A 121 2.40 2.39 5.90
N ILE A 122 1.94 2.08 4.68
CA ILE A 122 1.59 0.73 4.23
C ILE A 122 2.60 0.29 3.19
N ALA A 123 3.29 -0.81 3.48
CA ALA A 123 4.22 -1.45 2.56
C ALA A 123 3.67 -2.80 2.08
N LEU A 124 4.10 -3.22 0.90
CA LEU A 124 3.86 -4.55 0.39
C LEU A 124 5.11 -4.98 -0.35
N GLN A 125 5.60 -6.17 -0.04
CA GLN A 125 6.68 -6.78 -0.78
C GLN A 125 6.24 -8.18 -1.15
N ALA A 126 6.46 -8.62 -2.39
CA ALA A 126 6.16 -10.00 -2.79
C ALA A 126 6.94 -10.46 -4.02
N MET A 127 7.23 -11.76 -4.08
CA MET A 127 7.84 -12.41 -5.24
C MET A 127 6.77 -13.09 -6.09
N ASP A 128 7.01 -13.18 -7.39
CA ASP A 128 6.21 -14.01 -8.27
C ASP A 128 6.47 -15.51 -8.05
N ASN A 129 5.60 -16.37 -8.59
CA ASN A 129 5.72 -17.83 -8.43
C ASN A 129 7.01 -18.43 -9.00
N SER A 130 7.70 -17.72 -9.91
CA SER A 130 8.98 -18.17 -10.47
C SER A 130 10.20 -17.63 -9.73
N HIS A 131 10.01 -16.74 -8.74
CA HIS A 131 11.07 -16.04 -8.02
C HIS A 131 12.02 -15.24 -8.92
N VAL A 132 11.54 -14.78 -10.08
CA VAL A 132 12.30 -13.97 -11.05
C VAL A 132 11.97 -12.49 -10.93
N ALA A 133 10.75 -12.17 -10.49
CA ALA A 133 10.27 -10.81 -10.30
C ALA A 133 9.85 -10.55 -8.85
N LEU A 134 10.21 -9.39 -8.33
CA LEU A 134 9.79 -8.91 -7.02
C LEU A 134 9.05 -7.59 -7.18
N VAL A 135 7.92 -7.45 -6.49
CA VAL A 135 7.20 -6.19 -6.34
C VAL A 135 7.44 -5.63 -4.94
N SER A 136 7.68 -4.32 -4.88
CA SER A 136 7.81 -3.56 -3.64
C SER A 136 7.01 -2.28 -3.77
N MET A 137 5.96 -2.16 -2.98
CA MET A 137 5.13 -0.98 -2.87
C MET A 137 5.36 -0.33 -1.51
N LEU A 138 5.43 1.00 -1.50
CA LEU A 138 5.40 1.80 -0.29
C LEU A 138 4.41 2.95 -0.49
N LEU A 139 3.38 3.01 0.34
CA LEU A 139 2.51 4.17 0.52
C LEU A 139 2.85 4.80 1.86
N GLN A 140 3.50 5.97 1.84
CA GLN A 140 3.85 6.68 3.07
C GLN A 140 2.60 7.20 3.77
N SER A 141 2.67 7.37 5.09
CA SER A 141 1.56 7.92 5.90
C SER A 141 1.07 9.27 5.38
N ALA A 142 1.94 10.09 4.79
CA ALA A 142 1.61 11.36 4.15
C ALA A 142 0.72 11.22 2.89
N ALA A 143 0.70 10.05 2.23
CA ALA A 143 -0.18 9.80 1.08
C ALA A 143 -1.67 9.64 1.46
N PHE A 144 -1.96 9.55 2.76
CA PHE A 144 -3.31 9.38 3.30
C PHE A 144 -3.79 10.70 3.92
N GLU A 145 -5.10 10.94 3.85
CA GLU A 145 -5.75 12.08 4.53
C GLU A 145 -5.74 11.87 6.05
N ILE A 146 -6.00 10.64 6.48
CA ILE A 146 -5.94 10.20 7.87
C ILE A 146 -5.18 8.89 7.88
N PHE A 147 -4.11 8.83 8.67
CA PHE A 147 -3.36 7.61 8.88
C PHE A 147 -3.04 7.43 10.36
N ARG A 148 -3.52 6.32 10.91
CA ARG A 148 -3.22 5.89 12.28
C ARG A 148 -2.90 4.41 12.23
N CYS A 149 -1.72 4.06 12.73
CA CYS A 149 -1.29 2.68 12.91
C CYS A 149 -0.61 2.60 14.28
N ASP A 150 -1.34 2.12 15.28
CA ASP A 150 -0.87 2.14 16.68
C ASP A 150 0.19 1.05 16.93
N ARG A 151 0.16 -0.03 16.15
CA ARG A 151 1.08 -1.17 16.21
C ARG A 151 1.32 -1.71 14.81
N ASN A 152 2.49 -2.32 14.63
CA ASN A 152 2.81 -3.00 13.37
C ASN A 152 1.85 -4.18 13.19
N ILE A 153 1.06 -4.13 12.12
CA ILE A 153 0.14 -5.21 11.74
C ILE A 153 0.41 -5.63 10.31
N SER A 154 0.26 -6.92 10.03
CA SER A 154 0.39 -7.47 8.68
C SER A 154 -0.97 -8.00 8.25
N LEU A 155 -1.46 -7.51 7.12
CA LEU A 155 -2.76 -7.91 6.58
C LEU A 155 -2.54 -8.85 5.40
N GLY A 156 -2.65 -10.15 5.63
CA GLY A 156 -2.56 -11.15 4.56
C GLY A 156 -3.84 -11.21 3.75
N ILE A 157 -3.77 -10.75 2.50
CA ILE A 157 -4.95 -10.57 1.64
C ILE A 157 -4.76 -11.29 0.31
N ASN A 158 -5.80 -12.02 -0.11
CA ASN A 158 -5.90 -12.50 -1.49
C ASN A 158 -6.24 -11.33 -2.43
N LEU A 159 -5.33 -11.02 -3.36
CA LEU A 159 -5.47 -9.90 -4.29
C LEU A 159 -6.64 -10.08 -5.26
N GLY A 160 -7.04 -11.33 -5.56
CA GLY A 160 -8.23 -11.62 -6.35
C GLY A 160 -9.53 -11.20 -5.64
N SER A 161 -9.63 -11.47 -4.34
CA SER A 161 -10.75 -11.03 -3.49
C SER A 161 -10.76 -9.51 -3.31
N LEU A 162 -9.60 -8.91 -3.04
CA LEU A 162 -9.44 -7.46 -2.94
C LEU A 162 -9.85 -6.75 -4.23
N THR A 163 -9.45 -7.27 -5.39
CA THR A 163 -9.85 -6.74 -6.70
C THR A 163 -11.37 -6.75 -6.88
N LYS A 164 -12.07 -7.79 -6.40
CA LYS A 164 -13.54 -7.85 -6.49
C LYS A 164 -14.21 -6.79 -5.63
N VAL A 165 -13.71 -6.56 -4.42
CA VAL A 165 -14.22 -5.51 -3.52
C VAL A 165 -13.95 -4.12 -4.08
N LEU A 166 -12.73 -3.86 -4.57
CA LEU A 166 -12.34 -2.59 -5.19
C LEU A 166 -13.11 -2.26 -6.49
N ARG A 167 -13.79 -3.23 -7.11
CA ARG A 167 -14.70 -2.96 -8.24
C ARG A 167 -15.99 -2.25 -7.82
N ALA A 168 -16.41 -2.37 -6.56
CA ALA A 168 -17.59 -1.68 -6.05
C ALA A 168 -17.37 -0.17 -5.88
N ALA A 169 -16.11 0.24 -5.68
CA ALA A 169 -15.72 1.63 -5.55
C ALA A 169 -15.75 2.37 -6.89
N GLY A 170 -16.34 3.57 -6.87
CA GLY A 170 -16.15 4.57 -7.91
C GLY A 170 -14.71 5.09 -7.93
N SER A 171 -14.27 5.68 -9.05
CA SER A 171 -12.90 6.20 -9.17
C SER A 171 -12.62 7.34 -8.19
N ASP A 172 -13.63 8.17 -7.94
CA ASP A 172 -13.51 9.37 -7.10
C ASP A 172 -14.01 9.12 -5.67
N ASP A 173 -14.39 7.88 -5.32
CA ASP A 173 -14.83 7.56 -3.96
C ASP A 173 -13.62 7.57 -3.01
N ILE A 174 -13.86 7.99 -1.78
CA ILE A 174 -12.92 7.96 -0.68
C ILE A 174 -12.86 6.53 -0.14
N LEU A 175 -11.66 6.03 0.14
CA LEU A 175 -11.44 4.67 0.64
C LEU A 175 -10.88 4.74 2.06
N THR A 176 -11.50 4.03 3.01
CA THR A 176 -10.97 3.88 4.37
C THR A 176 -10.72 2.40 4.67
N LEU A 177 -9.51 2.07 5.09
CA LEU A 177 -9.12 0.75 5.60
C LEU A 177 -9.16 0.78 7.13
N LYS A 178 -9.79 -0.22 7.73
CA LYS A 178 -9.86 -0.38 9.18
C LYS A 178 -9.51 -1.81 9.57
N ALA A 179 -8.67 -1.96 10.59
CA ALA A 179 -8.33 -3.27 11.15
C ALA A 179 -8.09 -3.17 12.67
N ASP A 180 -8.42 -4.25 13.37
CA ASP A 180 -8.14 -4.44 14.79
C ASP A 180 -6.69 -4.90 15.03
N ASP A 181 -6.31 -5.13 16.28
CA ASP A 181 -4.95 -5.53 16.70
C ASP A 181 -4.52 -6.91 16.19
N ALA A 182 -5.44 -7.88 16.26
CA ALA A 182 -5.29 -9.22 15.72
C ALA A 182 -6.46 -9.46 14.76
N PRO A 183 -6.41 -8.86 13.56
CA PRO A 183 -7.55 -8.84 12.68
C PRO A 183 -7.72 -10.21 12.00
N ASP A 184 -8.91 -10.81 12.14
CA ASP A 184 -9.35 -11.91 11.26
C ASP A 184 -9.94 -11.37 9.95
N VAL A 185 -10.33 -10.09 9.96
CA VAL A 185 -10.97 -9.38 8.85
C VAL A 185 -10.39 -7.96 8.74
N VAL A 186 -10.22 -7.49 7.50
CA VAL A 186 -10.04 -6.07 7.22
C VAL A 186 -11.35 -5.49 6.71
N ASN A 187 -11.73 -4.36 7.30
CA ASN A 187 -12.92 -3.63 6.92
C ASN A 187 -12.53 -2.53 5.92
N ILE A 188 -13.23 -2.50 4.78
CA ILE A 188 -13.01 -1.55 3.70
C ILE A 188 -14.28 -0.74 3.49
N VAL A 189 -14.18 0.56 3.71
CA VAL A 189 -15.29 1.51 3.57
C VAL A 189 -15.05 2.40 2.36
N PHE A 190 -16.04 2.48 1.47
CA PHE A 190 -16.09 3.43 0.37
C PHE A 190 -17.15 4.49 0.64
N GLU A 191 -16.75 5.75 0.55
CA GLU A 191 -17.62 6.91 0.72
C GLU A 191 -17.61 7.73 -0.56
N SER A 192 -18.77 8.03 -1.12
CA SER A 192 -18.85 8.92 -2.28
C SER A 192 -18.59 10.37 -1.88
N ASN A 193 -17.93 11.16 -2.74
CA ASN A 193 -17.66 12.58 -2.47
C ASN A 193 -18.90 13.42 -2.16
N ASN A 194 -20.07 13.01 -2.66
CA ASN A 194 -21.33 13.71 -2.40
C ASN A 194 -21.96 13.30 -1.05
N GLY A 195 -21.42 12.29 -0.37
CA GLY A 195 -21.95 11.72 0.88
C GLY A 195 -23.18 10.82 0.71
N ASP A 196 -23.72 10.70 -0.50
CA ASP A 196 -24.98 9.97 -0.77
C ASP A 196 -24.85 8.45 -0.64
N ARG A 197 -23.63 7.91 -0.76
CA ARG A 197 -23.37 6.47 -0.76
C ARG A 197 -22.21 6.14 0.16
N LEU A 198 -22.48 5.27 1.12
CA LEU A 198 -21.50 4.59 1.97
C LEU A 198 -21.60 3.09 1.71
N SER A 199 -20.48 2.43 1.46
CA SER A 199 -20.44 0.98 1.23
C SER A 199 -19.34 0.37 2.06
N GLU A 200 -19.65 -0.70 2.77
CA GLU A 200 -18.74 -1.34 3.73
C GLU A 200 -18.60 -2.81 3.38
N TYR A 201 -17.35 -3.28 3.34
CA TYR A 201 -17.00 -4.62 2.92
C TYR A 201 -15.95 -5.22 3.86
N ASP A 202 -16.22 -6.40 4.38
CA ASP A 202 -15.25 -7.16 5.17
C ASP A 202 -14.56 -8.20 4.29
N ILE A 203 -13.23 -8.19 4.31
CA ILE A 203 -12.39 -9.20 3.67
C ILE A 203 -11.72 -10.02 4.76
N LYS A 204 -11.89 -11.35 4.68
CA LYS A 204 -11.18 -12.27 5.56
C LYS A 204 -9.69 -12.23 5.27
N LEU A 205 -8.91 -12.09 6.34
CA LEU A 205 -7.46 -12.16 6.28
C LEU A 205 -7.01 -13.62 6.33
N MET A 206 -5.78 -13.83 5.90
CA MET A 206 -5.12 -15.13 5.88
C MET A 206 -3.74 -15.00 6.49
N ASP A 207 -3.29 -16.03 7.17
CA ASP A 207 -1.91 -16.11 7.62
C ASP A 207 -1.03 -16.46 6.41
N ILE A 208 -0.19 -15.50 6.00
CA ILE A 208 0.77 -15.68 4.92
C ILE A 208 2.17 -15.60 5.52
N ASP A 209 2.87 -16.73 5.51
CA ASP A 209 4.28 -16.79 5.87
C ASP A 209 5.10 -16.18 4.74
N GLN A 210 5.42 -14.89 4.88
CA GLN A 210 6.17 -14.15 3.88
C GLN A 210 7.51 -13.68 4.43
N GLU A 211 8.60 -14.14 3.81
CA GLU A 211 9.94 -13.66 4.14
C GLU A 211 10.17 -12.28 3.53
N HIS A 212 10.46 -11.30 4.37
CA HIS A 212 10.92 -9.98 3.92
C HIS A 212 12.34 -10.09 3.37
N LEU A 213 12.49 -9.69 2.11
CA LEU A 213 13.78 -9.58 1.47
C LEU A 213 14.34 -8.18 1.73
N GLY A 214 15.51 -8.13 2.38
CA GLY A 214 16.26 -6.88 2.50
C GLY A 214 16.73 -6.45 1.12
N ILE A 215 16.19 -5.34 0.60
CA ILE A 215 16.64 -4.75 -0.64
C ILE A 215 17.81 -3.81 -0.31
N PRO A 216 19.05 -4.11 -0.73
CA PRO A 216 20.18 -3.24 -0.47
C PRO A 216 20.09 -1.95 -1.30
N GLU A 217 20.56 -0.84 -0.74
CA GLU A 217 20.81 0.37 -1.51
C GLU A 217 21.91 0.07 -2.54
N THR A 218 21.54 0.06 -3.82
CA THR A 218 22.44 -0.28 -4.91
C THR A 218 22.63 0.93 -5.81
N ASP A 219 23.88 1.21 -6.17
CA ASP A 219 24.21 2.17 -7.20
C ASP A 219 23.96 1.56 -8.59
N TYR A 220 23.16 2.26 -9.39
CA TYR A 220 22.85 1.85 -10.75
C TYR A 220 23.75 2.58 -11.76
N SER A 221 24.25 1.85 -12.75
CA SER A 221 25.12 2.38 -13.80
C SER A 221 24.39 3.31 -14.76
N SER A 222 23.10 3.05 -15.00
CA SER A 222 22.23 3.86 -15.86
C SER A 222 20.87 4.06 -15.22
N ILE A 223 20.38 5.30 -15.23
CA ILE A 223 19.04 5.69 -14.78
C ILE A 223 18.36 6.40 -15.94
N ILE A 224 17.21 5.87 -16.37
CA ILE A 224 16.44 6.40 -17.49
C ILE A 224 15.06 6.79 -16.97
N SER A 225 14.72 8.07 -17.06
CA SER A 225 13.38 8.60 -16.79
C SER A 225 12.68 8.85 -18.12
N MET A 226 11.49 8.29 -18.32
CA MET A 226 10.71 8.48 -19.55
C MET A 226 9.20 8.46 -19.28
N PRO A 227 8.36 8.85 -20.25
CA PRO A 227 6.91 8.76 -20.11
C PRO A 227 6.46 7.30 -20.00
N ALA A 228 5.64 7.00 -18.99
CA ALA A 228 5.14 5.64 -18.74
C ALA A 228 4.33 5.11 -19.94
N ALA A 229 3.58 5.98 -20.62
CA ALA A 229 2.82 5.63 -21.81
C ALA A 229 3.72 5.19 -22.99
N GLU A 230 4.89 5.82 -23.15
CA GLU A 230 5.84 5.46 -24.21
C GLU A 230 6.51 4.12 -23.89
N PHE A 231 6.93 3.91 -22.64
CA PHE A 231 7.45 2.62 -22.19
C PHE A 231 6.44 1.48 -22.40
N GLN A 232 5.18 1.70 -22.02
CA GLN A 232 4.09 0.75 -22.24
C GLN A 232 3.90 0.41 -23.72
N ARG A 233 3.96 1.41 -24.60
CA ARG A 233 3.85 1.21 -26.04
C ARG A 233 5.01 0.37 -26.56
N ILE A 234 6.25 0.70 -26.20
CA ILE A 234 7.46 -0.03 -26.61
C ILE A 234 7.37 -1.51 -26.18
N CYS A 235 7.06 -1.78 -24.91
CA CYS A 235 6.94 -3.15 -24.42
C CYS A 235 5.85 -3.94 -25.15
N ARG A 236 4.70 -3.31 -25.43
CA ARG A 236 3.60 -3.95 -26.15
C ARG A 236 3.97 -4.25 -27.61
N ASP A 237 4.57 -3.29 -28.30
CA ASP A 237 4.94 -3.42 -29.72
C ASP A 237 6.02 -4.51 -29.90
N LEU A 238 7.03 -4.53 -29.03
CA LEU A 238 8.10 -5.55 -29.09
C LEU A 238 7.63 -6.94 -28.65
N SER A 239 6.64 -7.03 -27.74
CA SER A 239 6.07 -8.33 -27.30
C SER A 239 5.35 -9.09 -28.40
N ALA A 240 4.96 -8.41 -29.49
CA ALA A 240 4.37 -9.05 -30.66
C ALA A 240 5.42 -9.74 -31.55
N LEU A 241 6.71 -9.39 -31.40
CA LEU A 241 7.81 -9.88 -32.23
C LEU A 241 8.67 -10.93 -31.52
N SER A 242 8.89 -10.77 -30.21
CA SER A 242 9.74 -11.67 -29.41
C SER A 242 9.28 -11.71 -27.95
N GLU A 243 9.71 -12.74 -27.23
CA GLU A 243 9.49 -12.87 -25.78
C GLU A 243 10.56 -12.16 -24.94
N SER A 244 11.65 -11.72 -25.57
CA SER A 244 12.80 -11.08 -24.93
C SER A 244 13.09 -9.71 -25.55
N VAL A 245 13.54 -8.77 -24.72
CA VAL A 245 14.04 -7.47 -25.16
C VAL A 245 15.42 -7.22 -24.56
N ALA A 246 16.36 -6.83 -25.42
CA ALA A 246 17.65 -6.27 -25.03
C ALA A 246 17.48 -4.76 -24.83
N ILE A 247 17.77 -4.29 -23.62
CA ILE A 247 17.79 -2.87 -23.24
C ILE A 247 19.26 -2.47 -23.15
N GLU A 248 19.68 -1.59 -24.06
CA GLU A 248 21.03 -1.09 -24.18
C GLU A 248 21.04 0.41 -23.92
N CYS A 249 21.80 0.86 -22.92
CA CYS A 249 22.04 2.27 -22.64
C CYS A 249 23.46 2.63 -23.08
N SER A 250 23.57 3.57 -24.02
CA SER A 250 24.83 4.07 -24.56
C SER A 250 24.84 5.59 -24.64
N LYS A 251 25.94 6.18 -25.11
CA LYS A 251 26.07 7.64 -25.29
C LYS A 251 25.04 8.22 -26.27
N ASP A 252 24.53 7.39 -27.18
CA ASP A 252 23.55 7.81 -28.19
C ASP A 252 22.11 7.84 -27.66
N GLY A 253 21.85 7.18 -26.52
CA GLY A 253 20.54 7.05 -25.89
C GLY A 253 20.26 5.63 -25.38
N VAL A 254 19.00 5.35 -25.09
CA VAL A 254 18.52 4.01 -24.74
C VAL A 254 17.91 3.34 -25.96
N LYS A 255 18.32 2.10 -26.22
CA LYS A 255 17.83 1.26 -27.31
C LYS A 255 17.14 0.03 -26.74
N PHE A 256 15.90 -0.17 -27.15
CA PHE A 256 15.13 -1.39 -26.93
C PHE A 256 15.16 -2.20 -28.21
N SER A 257 15.68 -3.43 -28.17
CA SER A 257 15.77 -4.26 -29.37
C SER A 257 15.34 -5.69 -29.08
N CYS A 258 14.70 -6.32 -30.06
CA CYS A 258 14.31 -7.71 -29.97
C CYS A 258 14.54 -8.41 -31.31
N SER A 259 14.82 -9.70 -31.23
CA SER A 259 14.87 -10.61 -32.39
C SER A 259 13.97 -11.80 -32.09
N GLY A 260 13.11 -12.14 -33.03
CA GLY A 260 12.23 -13.31 -32.95
C GLY A 260 11.97 -13.91 -34.32
N ASP A 261 11.13 -14.94 -34.37
CA ASP A 261 10.93 -15.75 -35.58
C ASP A 261 10.29 -14.97 -36.73
N ILE A 262 9.42 -14.00 -36.40
CA ILE A 262 8.68 -13.19 -37.36
C ILE A 262 9.56 -12.04 -37.90
N GLY A 263 10.57 -11.61 -37.13
CA GLY A 263 11.47 -10.52 -37.50
C GLY A 263 12.18 -9.90 -36.30
N SER A 264 12.90 -8.81 -36.56
CA SER A 264 13.55 -7.99 -35.54
C SER A 264 12.91 -6.61 -35.44
N GLY A 265 12.95 -6.04 -34.24
CA GLY A 265 12.44 -4.71 -33.94
C GLY A 265 13.45 -3.94 -33.10
N SER A 266 13.56 -2.64 -33.34
CA SER A 266 14.38 -1.76 -32.50
C SER A 266 13.76 -0.38 -32.36
N VAL A 267 13.69 0.12 -31.14
CA VAL A 267 13.27 1.48 -30.81
C VAL A 267 14.43 2.16 -30.08
N MET A 268 14.82 3.35 -30.51
CA MET A 268 15.87 4.14 -29.87
C MET A 268 15.29 5.45 -29.37
N LEU A 269 15.40 5.69 -28.06
CA LEU A 269 15.04 6.95 -27.43
C LEU A 269 16.32 7.70 -27.10
N ARG A 270 16.36 8.98 -27.50
CA ARG A 270 17.44 9.90 -27.15
C ARG A 270 16.97 10.79 -26.03
N SER A 271 17.92 11.35 -25.27
CA SER A 271 17.57 12.35 -24.27
C SER A 271 16.93 13.56 -24.96
N SER A 272 15.76 13.94 -24.48
CA SER A 272 14.98 15.06 -24.99
C SER A 272 14.32 15.78 -23.84
N THR A 273 14.35 17.11 -23.88
CA THR A 273 13.67 17.96 -22.91
C THR A 273 12.53 18.68 -23.62
N ASP A 274 11.30 18.41 -23.20
CA ASP A 274 10.12 19.12 -23.67
C ASP A 274 9.84 20.27 -22.70
N THR A 275 10.06 21.51 -23.17
CA THR A 275 9.89 22.73 -22.36
C THR A 275 8.43 23.03 -22.03
N GLU A 276 7.48 22.53 -22.83
CA GLU A 276 6.05 22.75 -22.59
C GLU A 276 5.47 21.67 -21.67
N ASN A 277 5.93 20.43 -21.80
CA ASN A 277 5.45 19.30 -21.01
C ASN A 277 6.62 18.48 -20.43
N PRO A 278 7.14 18.86 -19.24
CA PRO A 278 8.27 18.17 -18.61
C PRO A 278 8.07 16.66 -18.47
N GLU A 279 6.82 16.21 -18.22
CA GLU A 279 6.45 14.79 -18.08
C GLU A 279 6.61 13.96 -19.37
N LYS A 280 6.78 14.62 -20.53
CA LYS A 280 7.06 13.96 -21.82
C LYS A 280 8.56 13.85 -22.11
N SER A 281 9.41 14.42 -21.25
CA SER A 281 10.86 14.43 -21.42
C SER A 281 11.45 13.04 -21.20
N VAL A 282 12.59 12.79 -21.84
CA VAL A 282 13.40 11.59 -21.64
C VAL A 282 14.75 12.05 -21.07
N GLU A 283 14.99 11.68 -19.82
CA GLU A 283 16.24 11.96 -19.11
C GLU A 283 17.03 10.67 -18.99
N ILE A 284 18.31 10.71 -19.37
CA ILE A 284 19.20 9.55 -19.36
C ILE A 284 20.46 9.96 -18.61
N GLU A 285 20.64 9.39 -17.42
CA GLU A 285 21.86 9.48 -16.64
C GLU A 285 22.63 8.18 -16.82
N MET A 286 23.81 8.26 -17.44
CA MET A 286 24.63 7.09 -17.74
C MET A 286 26.04 7.31 -17.22
N ASN A 287 26.44 6.50 -16.24
CA ASN A 287 27.81 6.40 -15.74
C ASN A 287 28.61 5.41 -16.59
N GLU A 288 28.04 4.21 -16.81
CA GLU A 288 28.65 3.14 -17.61
C GLU A 288 27.63 2.56 -18.60
N PRO A 289 28.06 2.19 -19.83
CA PRO A 289 27.19 1.50 -20.78
C PRO A 289 26.72 0.15 -20.22
N VAL A 290 25.43 -0.14 -20.36
CA VAL A 290 24.83 -1.40 -19.91
C VAL A 290 23.97 -1.98 -21.03
N ALA A 291 24.10 -3.27 -21.28
CA ALA A 291 23.26 -4.01 -22.21
C ALA A 291 22.79 -5.30 -21.54
N LEU A 292 21.49 -5.39 -21.25
CA LEU A 292 20.90 -6.54 -20.56
C LEU A 292 19.62 -6.98 -21.26
N THR A 293 19.35 -8.29 -21.22
CA THR A 293 18.16 -8.87 -21.83
C THR A 293 17.14 -9.21 -20.77
N PHE A 294 15.87 -8.89 -21.00
CA PHE A 294 14.76 -9.12 -20.06
C PHE A 294 13.59 -9.81 -20.74
N SER A 295 12.73 -10.45 -19.96
CA SER A 295 11.48 -11.03 -20.46
C SER A 295 10.41 -9.95 -20.66
N LEU A 296 9.91 -9.82 -21.90
CA LEU A 296 8.84 -8.89 -22.24
C LEU A 296 7.52 -9.22 -21.55
N LYS A 297 7.28 -10.49 -21.21
CA LYS A 297 6.08 -10.91 -20.46
C LYS A 297 5.97 -10.19 -19.12
N TYR A 298 7.07 -10.07 -18.38
CA TYR A 298 7.09 -9.36 -17.09
C TYR A 298 7.01 -7.85 -17.29
N LEU A 299 7.74 -7.30 -18.27
CA LEU A 299 7.71 -5.85 -18.54
C LEU A 299 6.30 -5.38 -18.94
N VAL A 300 5.57 -6.14 -19.77
CA VAL A 300 4.18 -5.85 -20.12
C VAL A 300 3.27 -5.88 -18.89
N ASN A 301 3.50 -6.78 -17.93
CA ASN A 301 2.78 -6.76 -16.66
C ASN A 301 3.09 -5.51 -15.83
N PHE A 302 4.36 -5.12 -15.71
CA PHE A 302 4.74 -3.90 -15.00
C PHE A 302 4.14 -2.64 -15.63
N CYS A 303 3.97 -2.62 -16.95
CA CYS A 303 3.34 -1.51 -17.67
C CYS A 303 1.87 -1.26 -17.28
N LYS A 304 1.20 -2.19 -16.56
CA LYS A 304 -0.14 -1.95 -16.00
C LYS A 304 -0.13 -0.84 -14.94
N ALA A 305 1.02 -0.58 -14.33
CA ALA A 305 1.22 0.54 -13.41
C ALA A 305 1.29 1.92 -14.10
N SER A 306 1.30 2.00 -15.44
CA SER A 306 1.36 3.29 -16.15
C SER A 306 0.18 4.22 -15.86
N GLY A 307 -0.93 3.69 -15.34
CA GLY A 307 -2.06 4.50 -14.88
C GLY A 307 -1.82 5.21 -13.54
N LEU A 308 -0.77 4.85 -12.79
CA LEU A 308 -0.42 5.40 -11.48
C LEU A 308 0.48 6.63 -11.56
N SER A 309 1.34 6.68 -12.58
CA SER A 309 2.34 7.72 -12.77
C SER A 309 2.51 8.04 -14.25
N ASN A 310 2.66 9.32 -14.58
CA ASN A 310 2.90 9.76 -15.95
C ASN A 310 4.33 9.40 -16.43
N THR A 311 5.26 9.23 -15.49
CA THR A 311 6.67 8.88 -15.76
C THR A 311 7.05 7.53 -15.14
N VAL A 312 7.99 6.84 -15.76
CA VAL A 312 8.61 5.62 -15.24
C VAL A 312 10.13 5.79 -15.21
N LYS A 313 10.78 5.26 -14.17
CA LYS A 313 12.23 5.22 -14.05
C LYS A 313 12.73 3.79 -14.20
N LEU A 314 13.66 3.58 -15.13
CA LEU A 314 14.37 2.32 -15.32
C LEU A 314 15.79 2.48 -14.79
N LYS A 315 16.19 1.66 -13.82
CA LYS A 315 17.57 1.64 -13.31
C LYS A 315 18.22 0.31 -13.66
N LEU A 316 19.36 0.38 -14.36
CA LEU A 316 20.09 -0.77 -14.89
C LEU A 316 21.52 -0.79 -14.38
N SER A 317 22.01 -1.98 -14.08
CA SER A 317 23.41 -2.29 -13.80
C SER A 317 23.63 -3.79 -14.03
N ALA A 318 24.83 -4.19 -14.45
CA ALA A 318 25.10 -5.55 -14.94
C ALA A 318 24.94 -6.65 -13.87
N GLU A 319 25.15 -6.31 -12.59
CA GLU A 319 25.18 -7.28 -11.50
C GLU A 319 23.91 -7.30 -10.64
N VAL A 320 22.91 -6.48 -10.97
CA VAL A 320 21.68 -6.35 -10.20
C VAL A 320 20.42 -6.42 -11.07
N PRO A 321 19.27 -6.81 -10.49
CA PRO A 321 18.00 -6.79 -11.21
C PRO A 321 17.66 -5.40 -11.76
N LEU A 322 17.00 -5.38 -12.91
CA LEU A 322 16.38 -4.16 -13.44
C LEU A 322 15.34 -3.66 -12.44
N LEU A 323 15.45 -2.38 -12.06
CA LEU A 323 14.44 -1.70 -11.26
C LEU A 323 13.56 -0.83 -12.16
N VAL A 324 12.26 -1.14 -12.18
CA VAL A 324 11.21 -0.33 -12.81
C VAL A 324 10.43 0.36 -11.70
N GLU A 325 10.59 1.67 -11.60
CA GLU A 325 10.00 2.48 -10.53
C GLU A 325 8.93 3.43 -11.10
N TYR A 326 7.71 3.33 -10.56
CA TYR A 326 6.63 4.28 -10.77
C TYR A 326 6.51 5.15 -9.51
N PRO A 327 6.94 6.42 -9.57
CA PRO A 327 6.79 7.33 -8.43
C PRO A 327 5.32 7.64 -8.18
N LEU A 328 4.92 7.70 -6.91
CA LEU A 328 3.57 8.08 -6.47
C LEU A 328 3.65 9.37 -5.63
N VAL A 329 2.51 9.81 -5.11
CA VAL A 329 2.42 11.01 -4.26
C VAL A 329 3.22 10.86 -2.96
N GLU A 330 3.73 11.98 -2.42
CA GLU A 330 4.36 12.03 -1.08
C GLU A 330 5.45 10.97 -0.86
N ASN A 331 6.44 10.89 -1.76
CA ASN A 331 7.56 9.93 -1.73
C ASN A 331 7.15 8.43 -1.71
N SER A 332 5.89 8.14 -1.99
CA SER A 332 5.40 6.78 -2.19
C SER A 332 5.87 6.26 -3.56
N HIS A 333 5.94 4.93 -3.72
CA HIS A 333 6.40 4.34 -4.96
C HIS A 333 5.88 2.91 -5.16
N LEU A 334 5.80 2.51 -6.42
CA LEU A 334 5.65 1.12 -6.82
C LEU A 334 6.87 0.70 -7.64
N ARG A 335 7.65 -0.23 -7.09
CA ARG A 335 8.90 -0.71 -7.66
C ARG A 335 8.77 -2.18 -8.05
N PHE A 336 9.25 -2.50 -9.24
CA PHE A 336 9.39 -3.85 -9.72
C PHE A 336 10.86 -4.16 -9.98
N TYR A 337 11.32 -5.31 -9.50
CA TYR A 337 12.65 -5.83 -9.74
C TYR A 337 12.53 -7.03 -10.66
N LEU A 338 13.36 -7.09 -11.70
CA LEU A 338 13.36 -8.18 -12.67
C LEU A 338 14.78 -8.65 -12.94
N ALA A 339 15.04 -9.92 -12.68
CA ALA A 339 16.33 -10.50 -13.02
C ALA A 339 16.56 -10.49 -14.55
N PRO A 340 17.77 -10.18 -15.02
CA PRO A 340 18.10 -10.30 -16.43
C PRO A 340 18.05 -11.78 -16.86
N LYS A 341 17.70 -12.02 -18.11
CA LYS A 341 17.96 -13.30 -18.76
C LYS A 341 19.47 -13.41 -18.94
N ILE A 342 20.06 -14.43 -18.34
CA ILE A 342 21.43 -14.83 -18.63
C ILE A 342 21.42 -15.26 -20.10
N GLY A 343 22.19 -14.57 -20.94
CA GLY A 343 22.43 -15.05 -22.30
C GLY A 343 23.21 -16.36 -22.20
N ASP A 344 22.94 -17.33 -23.06
CA ASP A 344 23.90 -18.42 -23.26
C ASP A 344 25.23 -17.75 -23.66
N GLU A 345 26.18 -17.71 -22.74
CA GLU A 345 27.56 -17.37 -23.08
C GLU A 345 28.03 -18.50 -24.02
N ASP A 346 28.12 -18.20 -25.32
CA ASP A 346 28.84 -19.05 -26.27
C ASP A 346 30.33 -19.18 -25.90
#